data_AF-A0A936FS95-F1
#
_entry.id   AF-A0A936FS95-F1
#
_cell.length_a   1.000
_cell.length_b   1.000
_cell.length_c   1.000
_cell.angle_alpha   90.00
_cell.angle_beta   90.00
_cell.angle_gamma   90.00
#
_symmetry.space_group_name_H-M   'P 1'
#
loop_
_entity.id
_entity.type
_entity.pdbx_description
1 polymer ?
#
loop_
_entity_poly.entity_id
_entity_poly.type
_entity_poly.pdbx_seq_one_letter_code
_entity_poly.pdbx_strand_id
1 'polypeptide(L)'
;MSTSVDITLKVDANFTGTSLTNKAEVSSAKDDKGNTPTDVDSTPDDTDNDKFVTDDDTTGNGKNGGDEDDSDPATVGVTPEPTVFDLALTKKLATGQSTNVKPGDNVKFTINVINQGNVTATNIEL
;
A
#
# COMPACT_ATOMS: atom_id res chain seq x y z
N MET A 1 -13.26 22.18 22.82
CA MET A 1 -12.57 22.75 21.63
C MET A 1 -11.79 21.62 21.00
N SER A 2 -11.62 21.62 19.69
CA SER A 2 -10.75 20.68 18.98
C SER A 2 -9.95 21.42 17.92
N THR A 3 -8.82 20.84 17.53
CA THR A 3 -7.98 21.27 16.41
C THR A 3 -7.62 20.05 15.57
N SER A 4 -7.30 20.25 14.31
CA SER A 4 -6.94 19.15 13.39
C SER A 4 -5.79 19.56 12.49
N VAL A 5 -4.97 18.58 12.11
CA VAL A 5 -3.85 18.74 11.19
C VAL A 5 -3.92 17.58 10.19
N ASP A 6 -3.89 17.91 8.90
CA ASP A 6 -3.81 16.90 7.85
C ASP A 6 -2.34 16.63 7.49
N ILE A 7 -2.00 15.35 7.36
CA ILE A 7 -0.69 14.90 6.85
C ILE A 7 -0.88 14.04 5.60
N THR A 8 0.13 13.99 4.75
CA THR A 8 0.15 13.12 3.57
C THR A 8 1.42 12.27 3.59
N LEU A 9 1.22 10.95 3.62
CA LEU A 9 2.28 9.96 3.56
C LEU A 9 2.17 9.17 2.25
N LYS A 10 3.28 8.61 1.79
CA LYS A 10 3.34 7.80 0.58
C LYS A 10 3.67 6.36 0.95
N VAL A 11 2.81 5.42 0.56
CA VAL A 11 3.10 3.98 0.64
C VAL A 11 4.27 3.65 -0.30
N ASP A 12 5.21 2.81 0.16
CA ASP A 12 6.33 2.36 -0.68
C ASP A 12 5.79 1.62 -1.91
N ALA A 13 6.34 1.93 -3.09
CA ALA A 13 5.91 1.32 -4.34
C ALA A 13 6.17 -0.19 -4.42
N ASN A 14 7.07 -0.71 -3.58
CA ASN A 14 7.40 -2.12 -3.45
C ASN A 14 6.76 -2.79 -2.23
N PHE A 15 5.85 -2.11 -1.53
CA PHE A 15 5.15 -2.71 -0.39
C PHE A 15 4.29 -3.88 -0.88
N THR A 16 4.53 -5.07 -0.32
CA THR A 16 3.85 -6.32 -0.68
C THR A 16 2.81 -6.77 0.35
N GLY A 17 2.67 -6.04 1.45
CA GLY A 17 1.69 -6.32 2.48
C GLY A 17 0.28 -5.80 2.13
N THR A 18 -0.67 -6.04 3.02
CA THR A 18 -2.08 -5.69 2.83
C THR A 18 -2.57 -4.54 3.70
N SER A 19 -1.75 -4.06 4.64
CA SER A 19 -2.11 -2.98 5.55
C SER A 19 -0.89 -2.32 6.17
N LEU A 20 -1.04 -1.05 6.53
CA LEU A 20 -0.06 -0.26 7.28
C LEU A 20 -0.80 0.50 8.38
N THR A 21 -0.18 0.64 9.55
CA THR A 21 -0.71 1.44 10.66
C THR A 21 0.19 2.63 10.87
N ASN A 22 -0.39 3.82 10.88
CA ASN A 22 0.26 5.05 11.29
C ASN A 22 -0.20 5.40 12.70
N LYS A 23 0.74 5.70 13.60
CA LYS A 23 0.45 6.14 14.97
C LYS A 23 0.79 7.61 15.13
N ALA A 24 0.01 8.33 15.93
CA ALA A 24 0.28 9.70 16.33
C ALA A 24 0.04 9.85 17.83
N GLU A 25 0.87 10.67 18.49
CA GLU A 25 0.86 10.82 19.94
C GLU A 25 1.01 12.29 20.32
N VAL A 26 0.31 12.71 21.38
CA VAL A 26 0.53 14.01 21.99
C VAL A 26 1.75 13.92 22.90
N SER A 27 2.90 14.41 22.43
CA SER A 27 4.13 14.36 23.23
C SER A 27 4.22 15.37 24.37
N SER A 28 3.48 16.47 24.28
CA SER A 28 3.40 17.47 25.35
C SER A 28 2.29 18.49 25.11
N ALA A 29 1.82 19.12 26.18
CA ALA A 29 0.85 20.21 26.12
C ALA A 29 1.25 21.41 27.02
N LYS A 30 0.74 22.59 26.69
CA LYS A 30 0.85 23.81 27.50
C LYS A 30 -0.49 24.51 27.63
N ASP A 31 -0.73 25.13 28.78
CA ASP A 31 -1.88 26.02 28.99
C ASP A 31 -1.67 27.41 28.34
N ASP A 32 -2.68 28.27 28.45
CA ASP A 32 -2.66 29.65 27.93
C ASP A 32 -1.61 30.57 28.60
N LYS A 33 -1.00 30.11 29.69
CA LYS A 33 0.06 30.78 30.44
C LYS A 33 1.44 30.13 30.21
N GLY A 34 1.52 29.10 29.36
CA GLY A 34 2.75 28.39 29.02
C GLY A 34 3.20 27.34 30.05
N ASN A 35 2.40 27.06 31.08
CA ASN A 35 2.65 25.97 32.03
C ASN A 35 2.32 24.63 31.39
N THR A 36 2.86 23.54 31.95
CA THR A 36 2.53 22.16 31.55
C THR A 36 1.64 21.56 32.63
N PRO A 37 0.31 21.69 32.54
CA PRO A 37 -0.60 21.04 33.48
C PRO A 37 -0.45 19.51 33.37
N THR A 38 -0.68 18.82 34.48
CA THR A 38 -0.74 17.35 34.48
C THR A 38 -2.03 16.91 33.81
N ASP A 39 -1.93 16.05 32.80
CA ASP A 39 -3.11 15.44 32.20
C ASP A 39 -3.85 14.56 33.21
N VAL A 40 -5.15 14.32 33.04
CA VAL A 40 -5.95 13.59 34.03
C VAL A 40 -5.84 12.08 33.87
N ASP A 41 -5.72 11.60 32.64
CA ASP A 41 -5.84 10.21 32.22
C ASP A 41 -4.60 9.69 31.49
N SER A 42 -3.89 10.57 30.78
CA SER A 42 -2.76 10.24 29.89
C SER A 42 -1.39 10.68 30.43
N THR A 43 -0.30 10.11 29.92
CA THR A 43 1.08 10.46 30.23
C THR A 43 1.85 10.85 28.96
N PRO A 44 1.65 12.08 28.45
CA PRO A 44 2.28 12.55 27.21
C PRO A 44 3.80 12.29 27.15
N ASP A 45 4.25 11.56 26.13
CA ASP A 45 5.66 11.31 25.86
C ASP A 45 5.99 11.21 24.35
N ASP A 46 7.26 11.11 24.00
CA ASP A 46 7.73 11.08 22.60
C ASP A 46 8.12 9.68 22.11
N THR A 47 7.55 8.63 22.72
CA THR A 47 7.89 7.24 22.49
C THR A 47 6.65 6.36 22.34
N ASP A 48 6.57 5.62 21.23
CA ASP A 48 5.53 4.61 20.97
C ASP A 48 5.69 3.39 21.89
N ASN A 49 5.36 3.56 23.16
CA ASN A 49 5.54 2.58 24.24
C ASN A 49 4.20 2.17 24.90
N ASP A 50 3.09 2.78 24.47
CA ASP A 50 1.78 2.58 25.06
C ASP A 50 1.31 1.13 24.96
N LYS A 51 0.89 0.63 26.12
CA LYS A 51 0.51 -0.78 26.27
C LYS A 51 -0.89 -1.06 25.70
N PHE A 52 -1.79 -0.10 25.87
CA PHE A 52 -3.18 -0.19 25.44
C PHE A 52 -3.37 0.90 24.40
N VAL A 53 -3.77 0.48 23.19
CA VAL A 53 -3.96 1.37 22.04
C VAL A 53 -5.21 0.93 21.30
N THR A 54 -6.18 1.83 21.23
CA THR A 54 -7.50 1.64 20.64
C THR A 54 -7.76 2.78 19.66
N ASP A 55 -7.98 2.43 18.40
CA ASP A 55 -8.29 3.39 17.33
C ASP A 55 -9.52 4.23 17.68
N ASP A 56 -9.39 5.56 17.62
CA ASP A 56 -10.39 6.57 17.93
C ASP A 56 -10.94 6.55 19.40
N ASP A 57 -10.23 5.97 20.38
CA ASP A 57 -10.65 6.03 21.79
C ASP A 57 -10.23 7.36 22.44
N THR A 58 -11.24 8.13 22.84
CA THR A 58 -11.07 9.44 23.52
C THR A 58 -11.58 9.40 24.97
N THR A 59 -11.80 8.19 25.49
CA THR A 59 -12.38 7.95 26.82
C THR A 59 -11.48 7.10 27.70
N GLY A 60 -10.24 6.89 27.26
CA GLY A 60 -9.22 6.11 27.93
C GLY A 60 -8.88 6.64 29.33
N ASN A 61 -8.15 5.81 30.07
CA ASN A 61 -7.54 6.24 31.31
C ASN A 61 -6.30 5.39 31.59
N GLY A 62 -5.19 5.76 30.96
CA GLY A 62 -3.88 5.11 31.09
C GLY A 62 -3.44 5.01 32.53
N LYS A 63 -3.68 6.07 33.30
CA LYS A 63 -3.38 6.15 34.74
C LYS A 63 -4.16 5.16 35.60
N ASN A 64 -5.27 4.63 35.12
CA ASN A 64 -6.05 3.56 35.76
C ASN A 64 -6.02 2.24 34.98
N GLY A 65 -5.05 2.05 34.08
CA GLY A 65 -4.78 0.79 33.39
C GLY A 65 -5.62 0.54 32.13
N GLY A 66 -6.14 1.61 31.52
CA GLY A 66 -6.76 1.60 30.20
C GLY A 66 -5.83 2.16 29.12
N ASP A 67 -6.43 2.47 27.96
CA ASP A 67 -5.84 3.28 26.91
C ASP A 67 -5.44 4.67 27.43
N GLU A 68 -4.34 5.25 26.96
CA GLU A 68 -3.91 6.59 27.42
C GLU A 68 -4.70 7.72 26.76
N ASP A 69 -5.43 7.48 25.66
CA ASP A 69 -6.21 8.43 24.85
C ASP A 69 -5.45 9.61 24.20
N ASP A 70 -4.16 9.74 24.49
CA ASP A 70 -3.24 10.65 23.82
C ASP A 70 -2.38 9.98 22.73
N SER A 71 -2.54 8.67 22.55
CA SER A 71 -1.94 7.85 21.50
C SER A 71 -2.98 7.16 20.63
N ASP A 72 -2.92 7.38 19.32
CA ASP A 72 -3.97 6.92 18.40
C ASP A 72 -3.38 6.22 17.15
N PRO A 73 -3.76 4.95 16.88
CA PRO A 73 -3.35 4.20 15.70
C PRO A 73 -4.40 4.20 14.57
N ALA A 74 -4.09 4.80 13.42
CA ALA A 74 -4.92 4.69 12.21
C ALA A 74 -4.38 3.65 11.22
N THR A 75 -5.20 2.66 10.84
CA THR A 75 -4.80 1.61 9.87
C THR A 75 -5.39 1.83 8.49
N VAL A 76 -4.53 1.80 7.45
CA VAL A 76 -4.94 1.83 6.05
C VAL A 76 -4.76 0.46 5.40
N GLY A 77 -5.77 0.00 4.67
CA GLY A 77 -5.67 -1.16 3.80
C GLY A 77 -4.91 -0.84 2.52
N VAL A 78 -3.95 -1.68 2.15
CA VAL A 78 -3.22 -1.60 0.89
C VAL A 78 -3.65 -2.76 0.02
N THR A 79 -4.14 -2.47 -1.18
CA THR A 79 -4.42 -3.49 -2.18
C THR A 79 -3.20 -3.64 -3.08
N PRO A 80 -2.41 -4.73 -2.96
CA PRO A 80 -1.30 -4.95 -3.89
C PRO A 80 -1.84 -5.14 -5.29
N GLU A 81 -1.10 -4.65 -6.29
CA GLU A 81 -1.40 -4.93 -7.69
C GLU A 81 -1.40 -6.46 -7.90
N PRO A 82 -2.44 -7.04 -8.54
CA PRO A 82 -2.51 -8.47 -8.72
C PRO A 82 -1.33 -8.94 -9.57
N THR A 83 -0.69 -10.04 -9.15
CA THR A 83 0.29 -10.71 -9.99
C THR A 83 -0.44 -11.43 -11.11
N VAL A 84 -0.33 -10.90 -12.33
CA VAL A 84 -0.97 -11.43 -13.54
C VAL A 84 0.10 -12.01 -14.45
N PHE A 85 0.00 -13.31 -14.72
CA PHE A 85 0.77 -13.97 -15.79
C PHE A 85 -0.16 -14.17 -16.98
N ASP A 86 0.11 -13.47 -18.09
CA ASP A 86 -0.73 -13.52 -19.27
C ASP A 86 0.13 -13.39 -20.52
N LEU A 87 0.11 -14.43 -21.37
CA LEU A 87 0.79 -14.45 -22.66
C LEU A 87 -0.25 -14.52 -23.78
N ALA A 88 -0.11 -13.61 -24.74
CA ALA A 88 -0.88 -13.63 -25.98
C ALA A 88 0.02 -13.93 -27.18
N LEU A 89 -0.57 -14.51 -28.22
CA LEU A 89 0.10 -14.81 -29.47
C LEU A 89 -0.68 -14.26 -30.65
N THR A 90 0.03 -13.62 -31.57
CA THR A 90 -0.51 -13.27 -32.90
C THR A 90 0.28 -14.02 -33.98
N LYS A 91 -0.42 -14.50 -35.01
CA LYS A 91 0.18 -15.13 -36.18
C LYS A 91 -0.41 -14.52 -37.43
N LYS A 92 0.47 -14.10 -38.34
CA LYS A 92 0.08 -13.53 -39.64
C LYS A 92 1.00 -14.03 -40.73
N LEU A 93 0.59 -13.89 -41.99
CA LEU A 93 1.52 -14.03 -43.11
C LEU A 93 2.68 -13.04 -42.90
N ALA A 94 3.90 -13.51 -43.13
CA ALA A 94 5.07 -12.67 -42.99
C ALA A 94 5.00 -11.50 -43.99
N THR A 95 5.66 -10.38 -43.67
CA THR A 95 5.73 -9.24 -44.60
C THR A 95 6.25 -9.71 -45.96
N GLY A 96 5.46 -9.45 -47.02
CA GLY A 96 5.76 -9.86 -48.39
C GLY A 96 5.31 -11.27 -48.78
N GLN A 97 4.76 -12.08 -47.87
CA GLN A 97 4.18 -13.38 -48.18
C GLN A 97 2.82 -13.21 -48.90
N SER A 98 2.67 -13.88 -50.05
CA SER A 98 1.41 -13.93 -50.80
C SER A 98 0.30 -14.65 -50.01
N THR A 99 -0.92 -14.12 -50.08
CA THR A 99 -2.15 -14.77 -49.61
C THR A 99 -2.62 -15.91 -50.52
N ASN A 100 -2.09 -15.99 -51.74
CA ASN A 100 -2.43 -16.97 -52.75
C ASN A 100 -1.19 -17.80 -53.10
N VAL A 101 -1.25 -19.10 -52.83
CA VAL A 101 -0.14 -20.05 -53.00
C VAL A 101 -0.63 -21.29 -53.73
N LYS A 102 0.27 -21.99 -54.41
CA LYS A 102 0.00 -23.27 -55.08
C LYS A 102 0.43 -24.43 -54.17
N PRO A 103 -0.12 -25.64 -54.38
CA PRO A 103 0.39 -26.84 -53.71
C PRO A 103 1.90 -27.01 -53.95
N GLY A 104 2.66 -27.22 -52.87
CA GLY A 104 4.12 -27.34 -52.89
C GLY A 104 4.88 -26.04 -52.57
N ASP A 105 4.20 -24.89 -52.51
CA ASP A 105 4.83 -23.63 -52.13
C ASP A 105 5.11 -23.56 -50.63
N ASN A 106 6.23 -22.93 -50.26
CA ASN A 106 6.49 -22.55 -48.88
C ASN A 106 5.68 -21.31 -48.50
N VAL A 107 5.07 -21.33 -47.31
CA VAL A 107 4.32 -20.19 -46.75
C VAL A 107 4.99 -19.71 -45.48
N LYS A 108 5.41 -18.45 -45.47
CA LYS A 108 6.06 -17.85 -44.30
C LYS A 108 5.04 -17.14 -43.42
N PHE A 109 5.09 -17.44 -42.12
CA PHE A 109 4.31 -16.74 -41.10
C PHE A 109 5.24 -15.98 -40.16
N THR A 110 4.75 -14.86 -39.65
CA THR A 110 5.32 -14.16 -38.50
C THR A 110 4.46 -14.47 -37.28
N ILE A 111 5.10 -15.00 -36.24
CA ILE A 111 4.50 -15.23 -34.92
C ILE A 111 5.08 -14.18 -33.98
N ASN A 112 4.22 -13.56 -33.17
CA ASN A 112 4.62 -12.62 -32.13
C ASN A 112 3.98 -13.03 -30.80
N VAL A 113 4.79 -13.18 -29.76
CA VAL A 113 4.35 -13.47 -28.39
C VAL A 113 4.44 -12.17 -27.58
N ILE A 114 3.39 -11.87 -26.83
CA ILE A 114 3.23 -10.63 -26.08
C ILE A 114 2.96 -11.01 -24.63
N ASN A 115 3.77 -10.50 -23.70
CA ASN A 115 3.45 -10.58 -22.28
C ASN A 115 2.49 -9.43 -21.95
N GLN A 116 1.24 -9.77 -21.61
CA GLN A 116 0.20 -8.82 -21.20
C GLN A 116 0.07 -8.73 -19.66
N GLY A 117 0.81 -9.57 -18.93
CA GLY A 117 0.88 -9.56 -17.48
C GLY A 117 2.04 -8.74 -16.91
N ASN A 118 2.13 -8.69 -15.58
CA ASN A 118 3.23 -8.05 -14.83
C ASN A 118 4.26 -9.05 -14.30
N VAL A 119 4.08 -10.35 -14.60
CA VAL A 119 5.03 -11.40 -14.27
C VAL A 119 5.96 -11.65 -15.47
N THR A 120 7.28 -11.57 -15.26
CA THR A 120 8.27 -11.86 -16.30
C THR A 120 8.16 -13.32 -16.78
N ALA A 121 7.99 -13.51 -18.09
CA ALA A 121 8.03 -14.83 -18.71
C ALA A 121 9.44 -15.16 -19.21
N THR A 122 9.95 -16.34 -18.89
CA THR A 122 11.23 -16.87 -19.38
C THR A 122 11.01 -18.24 -20.05
N ASN A 123 12.01 -18.72 -20.79
CA ASN A 123 11.98 -20.05 -21.42
C ASN A 123 10.78 -20.29 -22.36
N ILE A 124 10.38 -19.26 -23.12
CA ILE A 124 9.31 -19.37 -24.11
C ILE A 124 9.81 -20.17 -25.31
N GLU A 125 9.12 -21.27 -25.63
CA GLU A 125 9.34 -22.12 -26.82
C GLU A 125 8.14 -22.00 -27.79
N LEU A 126 8.41 -22.02 -29.10
CA LEU A 126 7.44 -21.81 -30.18
C LEU A 126 7.35 -23.01 -31.14
#